data_AF-A0A929N169-F1
#
_entry.id   AF-A0A929N169-F1
#
_cell.length_a   1.000
_cell.length_b   1.000
_cell.length_c   1.000
_cell.angle_alpha   90.00
_cell.angle_beta   90.00
_cell.angle_gamma   90.00
#
_symmetry.space_group_name_H-M   'P 1'
#
loop_
_entity.id
_entity.type
_entity.pdbx_description
1 polymer ?
#
loop_
_entity_poly.entity_id
_entity_poly.type
_entity_poly.pdbx_seq_one_letter_code
_entity_poly.pdbx_strand_id
1 'polypeptide(L)'
;MTEIDIHTFGRYANAGHASPFGAHVLDWQPNSDHPLLWLSPSAVTDGTAPIRGGIPVCAPWFAAPGQSPAAPLPGAPAHGLARTRCWELEECTPQSLTYSLTPRRADADGAFPHDFTARVV
;
A
#
# COMPACT_ATOMS: atom_id res chain seq x y z
N MET A 1 4.72 -11.44 15.92
CA MET A 1 4.68 -10.86 14.55
C MET A 1 3.24 -10.99 14.11
N THR A 2 2.55 -9.88 13.83
CA THR A 2 1.17 -9.95 13.34
C THR A 2 1.22 -10.43 11.90
N GLU A 3 0.46 -11.48 11.59
CA GLU A 3 0.34 -12.00 10.23
C GLU A 3 -0.33 -10.95 9.34
N ILE A 4 0.26 -10.65 8.17
CA ILE A 4 -0.35 -9.77 7.17
C ILE A 4 -1.29 -10.62 6.33
N ASP A 5 -2.59 -10.47 6.56
CA ASP A 5 -3.61 -11.20 5.80
C ASP A 5 -3.77 -10.55 4.42
N ILE A 6 -3.59 -11.35 3.35
CA ILE A 6 -3.73 -10.89 1.97
C ILE A 6 -5.18 -11.08 1.54
N HIS A 7 -5.84 -10.00 1.15
CA HIS A 7 -7.23 -10.02 0.79
C HIS A 7 -7.43 -10.26 -0.71
N THR A 8 -8.44 -11.06 -1.05
CA THR A 8 -8.83 -11.32 -2.45
C THR A 8 -9.98 -10.40 -2.84
N PHE A 9 -9.93 -9.85 -4.05
CA PHE A 9 -11.04 -9.13 -4.67
C PHE A 9 -11.35 -9.69 -6.05
N GLY A 10 -12.59 -9.49 -6.51
CA GLY A 10 -13.07 -10.06 -7.76
C GLY A 10 -13.69 -11.45 -7.59
N ARG A 11 -14.06 -12.08 -8.72
CA ARG A 11 -14.78 -13.36 -8.73
C ARG A 11 -14.27 -14.30 -9.80
N TYR A 12 -14.27 -15.59 -9.47
CA TYR A 12 -13.91 -16.67 -10.38
C TYR A 12 -12.53 -16.43 -11.03
N ALA A 13 -12.44 -16.54 -12.35
CA ALA A 13 -11.24 -16.26 -13.12
C ALA A 13 -10.94 -14.76 -13.27
N ASN A 14 -11.67 -13.86 -12.60
CA ASN A 14 -11.40 -12.41 -12.57
C ASN A 14 -11.13 -11.95 -11.14
N ALA A 15 -10.01 -12.39 -10.57
CA ALA A 15 -9.62 -12.07 -9.21
C ALA A 15 -8.24 -11.40 -9.16
N GLY A 16 -7.96 -10.75 -8.04
CA GLY A 16 -6.66 -10.22 -7.69
C GLY A 16 -6.47 -10.22 -6.19
N HIS A 17 -5.23 -9.97 -5.77
CA HIS A 17 -4.85 -9.95 -4.36
C HIS A 17 -4.32 -8.59 -3.97
N ALA A 18 -4.65 -8.15 -2.75
CA ALA A 18 -4.14 -6.92 -2.18
C ALA A 18 -3.68 -7.15 -0.73
N SER A 19 -2.54 -6.55 -0.39
CA SER A 19 -1.99 -6.53 0.97
C SER A 19 -2.46 -5.27 1.71
N PRO A 20 -2.92 -5.37 2.98
CA PRO A 20 -3.19 -4.20 3.80
C PRO A 20 -1.91 -3.40 4.10
N PHE A 21 -0.73 -4.04 4.04
CA PHE A 21 0.53 -3.30 3.98
C PHE A 21 0.64 -2.55 2.66
N GLY A 22 0.48 -1.24 2.72
CA GLY A 22 0.51 -0.34 1.58
C GLY A 22 -0.80 -0.15 0.82
N ALA A 23 -1.90 -0.78 1.24
CA ALA A 23 -3.10 -0.96 0.39
C ALA A 23 -2.71 -1.41 -1.03
N HIS A 24 -1.84 -2.42 -1.08
CA HIS A 24 -0.97 -2.69 -2.23
C HIS A 24 -1.53 -3.86 -3.04
N VAL A 25 -2.03 -3.57 -4.25
CA VAL A 25 -2.46 -4.61 -5.19
C VAL A 25 -1.23 -5.39 -5.67
N LEU A 26 -1.18 -6.68 -5.37
CA LEU A 26 -0.05 -7.56 -5.67
C LEU A 26 -0.12 -8.10 -7.09
N ASP A 27 -1.32 -8.53 -7.47
CA ASP A 27 -1.63 -9.11 -8.76
C ASP A 27 -3.08 -8.82 -9.19
N TRP A 28 -3.32 -9.03 -10.47
CA TRP A 28 -4.66 -9.05 -11.05
C TRP A 28 -4.65 -9.97 -12.27
N GLN A 29 -5.55 -10.94 -12.30
CA GLN A 29 -5.64 -11.95 -13.35
C GLN A 29 -7.07 -12.02 -13.89
N PRO A 30 -7.44 -11.18 -14.87
CA PRO A 30 -8.75 -11.21 -15.50
C PRO A 30 -8.78 -12.18 -16.69
N ASN A 31 -9.29 -13.40 -16.48
CA ASN A 31 -9.46 -14.43 -17.50
C ASN A 31 -8.19 -14.69 -18.33
N SER A 32 -7.00 -14.56 -17.72
CA SER A 32 -5.71 -14.73 -18.37
C SER A 32 -4.94 -15.91 -17.79
N ASP A 33 -4.02 -16.48 -18.56
CA ASP A 33 -3.20 -17.62 -18.11
C ASP A 33 -2.16 -17.23 -17.06
N HIS A 34 -1.83 -15.93 -16.98
CA HIS A 34 -0.86 -15.36 -16.04
C HIS A 34 -1.35 -14.02 -15.48
N PRO A 35 -0.90 -13.61 -14.28
CA PRO A 35 -1.16 -12.27 -13.74
C PRO A 35 -0.70 -11.16 -14.68
N LEU A 36 -1.49 -10.08 -14.77
CA LEU A 36 -1.15 -8.89 -15.59
C LEU A 36 -0.12 -7.99 -14.93
N LEU A 37 -0.07 -8.00 -13.60
CA LEU A 37 0.86 -7.17 -12.84
C LEU A 37 2.11 -7.98 -12.53
N TRP A 38 3.27 -7.37 -12.80
CA TRP A 38 4.54 -7.96 -12.41
C TRP A 38 4.75 -7.80 -10.89
N LEU A 39 5.06 -8.90 -10.23
CA LEU A 39 5.52 -8.95 -8.85
C LEU A 39 6.91 -9.58 -8.80
N SER A 40 7.81 -9.03 -7.99
CA SER A 40 9.15 -9.60 -7.81
C SER A 40 9.05 -11.02 -7.23
N PRO A 41 9.79 -12.02 -7.76
CA PRO A 41 9.90 -13.34 -7.12
C PRO A 41 10.52 -13.31 -5.72
N SER A 42 11.16 -12.19 -5.36
CA SER A 42 11.72 -11.92 -4.04
C SER A 42 10.97 -10.80 -3.32
N ALA A 43 9.71 -10.54 -3.67
CA ALA A 43 8.89 -9.58 -2.96
C ALA A 43 8.69 -10.02 -1.50
N VAL A 44 8.89 -9.09 -0.57
CA VAL A 44 8.65 -9.29 0.86
C VAL A 44 7.27 -8.74 1.18
N THR A 45 6.36 -9.59 1.66
CA THR A 45 4.95 -9.25 1.95
C THR A 45 4.61 -9.30 3.44
N ASP A 46 5.62 -9.40 4.31
CA ASP A 46 5.46 -9.50 5.78
C ASP A 46 5.36 -8.13 6.49
N GLY A 47 5.30 -7.05 5.72
CA GLY A 47 5.23 -5.67 6.23
C GLY A 47 6.55 -5.07 6.71
N THR A 48 7.70 -5.75 6.52
CA THR A 48 9.02 -5.25 6.94
C THR A 48 9.66 -4.31 5.92
N ALA A 49 9.25 -4.36 4.65
CA ALA A 49 9.77 -3.52 3.57
C ALA A 49 8.70 -3.24 2.50
N PRO A 50 8.80 -2.12 1.75
CA PRO A 50 7.92 -1.84 0.62
C PRO A 50 7.91 -2.97 -0.41
N ILE A 51 6.71 -3.39 -0.82
CA ILE A 51 6.52 -4.51 -1.75
C ILE A 51 7.02 -4.12 -3.15
N ARG A 52 7.84 -4.99 -3.75
CA ARG A 52 8.46 -4.74 -5.07
C ARG A 52 7.62 -5.35 -6.20
N GLY A 53 6.92 -4.49 -6.94
CA GLY A 53 6.00 -4.86 -8.01
C GLY A 53 4.56 -4.48 -7.66
N GLY A 54 3.58 -5.00 -8.40
CA GLY A 54 2.17 -4.67 -8.18
C GLY A 54 1.87 -3.17 -8.39
N ILE A 55 0.97 -2.63 -7.57
CA ILE A 55 0.56 -1.21 -7.61
C ILE A 55 0.89 -0.53 -6.26
N PRO A 56 2.07 0.11 -6.11
CA PRO A 56 2.42 0.84 -4.90
C PRO A 56 1.71 2.19 -4.82
N VAL A 57 1.08 2.48 -3.69
CA VAL A 57 0.52 3.81 -3.40
C VAL A 57 1.63 4.76 -2.91
N CYS A 58 1.85 5.86 -3.64
CA CYS A 58 2.84 6.88 -3.28
C CYS A 58 2.14 8.12 -2.72
N ALA A 59 2.12 8.28 -1.39
CA ALA A 59 1.48 9.41 -0.73
C ALA A 59 2.04 9.62 0.69
N PRO A 60 2.15 10.87 1.20
CA PRO A 60 1.67 12.11 0.58
C PRO A 60 2.68 12.79 -0.38
N TRP A 61 3.80 12.14 -0.70
CA TRP A 61 4.74 12.65 -1.70
C TRP A 61 5.23 11.60 -2.67
N PHE A 62 5.74 12.07 -3.80
CA PHE A 62 6.41 11.27 -4.81
C PHE A 62 7.94 11.52 -4.75
N ALA A 63 8.71 10.54 -5.22
CA ALA A 63 10.18 10.58 -5.27
C ALA A 63 10.84 10.79 -3.89
N ALA A 64 12.01 11.42 -3.86
CA ALA A 64 12.77 11.64 -2.63
C ALA A 64 12.13 12.75 -1.76
N PRO A 65 12.23 12.65 -0.42
CA PRO A 65 11.67 13.65 0.51
C PRO A 65 12.07 15.09 0.18
N GLY A 66 13.35 15.33 -0.14
CA GLY A 66 13.88 16.66 -0.44
C GLY A 66 13.43 17.25 -1.78
N GLN A 67 12.69 16.50 -2.60
CA GLN A 67 12.12 16.97 -3.86
C GLN A 67 10.62 17.27 -3.74
N SER A 68 10.02 17.01 -2.58
CA SER A 68 8.59 17.16 -2.38
C SER A 68 8.23 18.55 -1.85
N PRO A 69 7.22 19.23 -2.43
CA PRO A 69 6.66 20.45 -1.84
C PRO A 69 5.92 20.18 -0.52
N ALA A 70 5.65 18.91 -0.19
CA ALA A 70 5.05 18.51 1.08
C ALA A 70 6.02 18.68 2.28
N ALA A 71 7.28 19.03 2.04
CA ALA A 71 8.30 19.30 3.06
C ALA A 71 8.35 18.23 4.20
N PRO A 72 8.50 16.94 3.87
CA PRO A 72 8.65 15.87 4.87
C PRO A 72 9.89 16.09 5.75
N LEU A 73 9.87 15.50 6.95
CA LEU A 73 10.93 15.67 7.94
C LEU A 73 12.18 14.84 7.60
N PRO A 74 13.37 15.20 8.14
CA PRO A 74 14.59 14.44 7.90
C PRO A 74 14.43 12.95 8.25
N GLY A 75 14.93 12.07 7.38
CA GLY A 75 14.79 10.62 7.56
C GLY A 75 13.50 10.01 6.99
N ALA A 76 12.59 10.82 6.45
CA ALA A 76 11.39 10.32 5.79
C ALA A 76 11.72 9.43 4.57
N PRO A 77 10.88 8.42 4.27
CA PRO A 77 11.13 7.50 3.15
C PRO A 77 10.86 8.16 1.78
N ALA A 78 11.44 7.58 0.73
CA ALA A 78 11.03 7.89 -0.63
C ALA A 78 9.60 7.38 -0.90
N HIS A 79 8.83 8.17 -1.64
CA HIS A 79 7.44 7.91 -2.05
C HIS A 79 6.40 7.89 -0.91
N GLY A 80 6.63 8.65 0.15
CA GLY A 80 5.64 8.81 1.20
C GLY A 80 5.54 7.63 2.15
N LEU A 81 4.51 7.71 2.99
CA LEU A 81 4.23 6.78 4.08
C LEU A 81 3.28 5.66 3.66
N ALA A 82 2.47 5.90 2.63
CA ALA A 82 1.39 5.02 2.18
C ALA A 82 1.85 3.57 2.01
N ARG A 83 2.83 3.30 1.14
CA ARG A 83 3.34 1.95 0.85
C ARG A 83 4.20 1.30 1.94
N THR A 84 4.44 2.00 3.05
CA THR A 84 5.33 1.54 4.15
C THR A 84 4.58 1.28 5.45
N ARG A 85 3.25 1.40 5.44
CA ARG A 85 2.41 1.24 6.63
C ARG A 85 1.31 0.23 6.37
N CYS A 86 0.84 -0.42 7.43
CA CYS A 86 -0.37 -1.23 7.37
C CYS A 86 -1.60 -0.32 7.40
N TRP A 87 -2.53 -0.56 6.49
CA TRP A 87 -3.79 0.15 6.36
C TRP A 87 -4.89 -0.65 7.06
N GLU A 88 -5.91 0.05 7.53
CA GLU A 88 -7.13 -0.55 8.04
C GLU A 88 -8.00 -1.01 6.87
N LEU A 89 -8.48 -2.26 6.89
CA LEU A 89 -9.49 -2.74 5.96
C LEU A 89 -10.86 -2.30 6.49
N GLU A 90 -11.50 -1.36 5.80
CA GLU A 90 -12.82 -0.84 6.17
C GLU A 90 -13.95 -1.70 5.61
N GLU A 91 -13.78 -2.21 4.39
CA GLU A 91 -14.80 -2.97 3.67
C GLU A 91 -14.15 -4.01 2.76
N CYS A 92 -14.70 -5.23 2.79
CA CYS A 92 -14.32 -6.30 1.89
C CYS A 92 -15.57 -6.89 1.23
N THR A 93 -15.74 -6.61 -0.05
CA THR A 93 -16.79 -7.20 -0.87
C THR A 93 -16.17 -8.13 -1.92
N PRO A 94 -16.96 -8.99 -2.59
CA PRO A 94 -16.43 -9.79 -3.69
C PRO A 94 -15.98 -8.96 -4.91
N GLN A 95 -16.17 -7.64 -4.92
CA GLN A 95 -15.80 -6.78 -6.05
C GLN A 95 -14.82 -5.66 -5.69
N SER A 96 -14.68 -5.32 -4.42
CA SER A 96 -13.92 -4.16 -3.96
C SER A 96 -13.33 -4.39 -2.58
N LEU A 97 -12.21 -3.71 -2.33
CA LEU A 97 -11.57 -3.64 -1.02
C LEU A 97 -11.39 -2.16 -0.69
N THR A 98 -11.94 -1.73 0.43
CA THR A 98 -11.73 -0.37 0.92
C THR A 98 -10.67 -0.39 2.01
N TYR A 99 -9.58 0.34 1.81
CA TYR A 99 -8.55 0.57 2.81
C TYR A 99 -8.48 2.03 3.22
N SER A 100 -8.16 2.28 4.49
CA SER A 100 -7.81 3.62 4.96
C SER A 100 -6.53 3.66 5.80
N LEU A 101 -5.88 4.81 5.74
CA LEU A 101 -4.68 5.12 6.50
C LEU A 101 -4.81 6.55 7.03
N THR A 102 -4.66 6.73 8.34
CA THR A 102 -4.74 8.04 8.99
C THR A 102 -3.47 8.35 9.79
N PRO A 103 -2.35 8.72 9.13
CA PRO A 103 -1.13 9.11 9.83
C PRO A 103 -1.35 10.42 10.56
N ARG A 104 -0.85 10.49 11.78
CA ARG A 104 -0.91 11.70 12.61
C ARG A 104 0.50 12.22 12.84
N ARG A 105 0.61 13.53 12.99
CA ARG A 105 1.83 14.22 13.40
C ARG A 105 2.40 13.66 14.71
N ALA A 106 1.54 13.17 15.60
CA ALA A 106 1.92 12.58 16.87
C ALA A 106 2.47 11.14 16.76
N ASP A 107 2.45 10.53 15.57
CA ASP A 107 2.98 9.19 15.36
C ASP A 107 4.51 9.17 15.57
N ALA A 108 5.02 8.08 16.12
CA ALA A 108 6.41 7.98 16.60
C ALA A 108 7.49 8.07 15.51
N ASP A 109 7.14 7.90 14.23
CA ASP A 109 8.11 7.93 13.15
C ASP A 109 8.44 9.35 12.65
N GLY A 110 7.66 10.36 13.07
CA GLY A 110 7.95 11.77 12.84
C GLY A 110 8.25 12.12 11.38
N ALA A 111 7.76 11.35 10.42
CA ALA A 111 8.22 11.45 9.03
C ALA A 111 7.49 12.55 8.23
N PHE A 112 6.31 12.97 8.70
CA PHE A 112 5.49 13.98 8.04
C PHE A 112 4.82 14.91 9.07
N PRO A 113 4.93 16.24 8.94
CA PRO A 113 4.50 17.17 9.99
C PRO A 113 2.99 17.50 9.97
N HIS A 114 2.20 16.76 9.19
CA HIS A 114 0.76 17.00 9.01
C HIS A 114 -0.04 15.72 9.21
N ASP A 115 -1.23 15.87 9.79
CA ASP A 115 -2.24 14.83 9.82
C ASP A 115 -2.86 14.69 8.43
N PHE A 116 -3.14 13.47 8.00
CA PHE A 116 -3.96 13.23 6.81
C PHE A 116 -4.70 11.91 6.90
N THR A 117 -5.75 11.77 6.10
CA THR A 117 -6.41 10.49 5.84
C THR A 117 -6.32 10.20 4.34
N ALA A 118 -5.89 9.00 4.01
CA ALA A 118 -5.98 8.44 2.67
C ALA A 118 -6.96 7.27 2.68
N ARG A 119 -7.79 7.16 1.64
CA ARG A 119 -8.74 6.07 1.44
C ARG A 119 -8.63 5.60 0.00
N VAL A 120 -8.50 4.28 -0.20
CA VAL A 120 -8.42 3.62 -1.51
C VAL A 120 -9.54 2.59 -1.58
N VAL A 121 -10.17 2.47 -2.76
CA VAL A 121 -11.28 1.55 -3.06
C VAL A 121 -10.94 0.76 -4.32
#